data_AF-A0A372DLY3-F1
#
_entry.id   AF-A0A372DLY3-F1
#
_cell.length_a   1.000
_cell.length_b   1.000
_cell.length_c   1.000
_cell.angle_alpha   90.00
_cell.angle_beta   90.00
_cell.angle_gamma   90.00
#
_symmetry.space_group_name_H-M   'P 1'
#
loop_
_entity.id
_entity.type
_entity.pdbx_description
1 polymer ?
#
loop_
_entity_poly.entity_id
_entity_poly.type
_entity_poly.pdbx_seq_one_letter_code
_entity_poly.pdbx_strand_id
1 'polypeptide(L)'
;MSAPVGSLLRDRLGRHAARWAGVGGFFAWWGRALAAWLPRRWRRALGLERGRLLLQPADDAVQLRLHDGDGVRDLARVPELAAASADALAALLSPELAELPRWLLLPAASGLRRRLSLPAAAAERLRDVVGFEIDRQTPFAAEAVAFDARLLGRRDGDGQLDAELVVVPRATLAAQSTALGALAESLAGVDIAGDDGVPLGVNLLPPAQRRQQRDPWRGWNRVLAAVAVFAFVALLAQLLDNRERAVQTLQARVEREAVAARAVALQRQQLTDLIEGRAFLERQRSSRPTAVEVLDELARRLPDNTYLEKLAIENDRLLLIGLSGEASALVGRLQGAAPWRSPALTGALQPDPRSGRDRFTLTAELAVAPAAAAAVAPESADAGRR
;
A
#
# COMPACT_ATOMS: atom_id res chain seq x y z
N MET A 1 -32.29 -40.62 -9.53
CA MET A 1 -33.47 -39.79 -9.16
C MET A 1 -32.97 -38.70 -8.24
N SER A 2 -32.81 -37.51 -8.81
CA SER A 2 -32.11 -36.37 -8.22
C SER A 2 -33.02 -35.16 -8.30
N ALA A 3 -33.38 -34.57 -7.16
CA ALA A 3 -34.05 -33.27 -7.00
C ALA A 3 -33.93 -32.84 -5.51
N PRO A 4 -33.90 -31.54 -5.17
CA PRO A 4 -32.63 -30.88 -4.86
C PRO A 4 -32.59 -30.18 -3.49
N VAL A 5 -31.40 -30.18 -2.88
CA VAL A 5 -31.04 -29.49 -1.62
C VAL A 5 -30.93 -27.95 -1.78
N GLY A 6 -31.52 -27.37 -2.84
CA GLY A 6 -31.34 -25.97 -3.24
C GLY A 6 -32.25 -24.93 -2.58
N SER A 7 -33.26 -25.32 -1.79
CA SER A 7 -34.28 -24.39 -1.27
C SER A 7 -33.98 -23.82 0.12
N LEU A 8 -33.19 -24.49 0.96
CA LEU A 8 -33.02 -24.08 2.36
C LEU A 8 -31.89 -23.06 2.61
N LEU A 9 -30.96 -22.90 1.67
CA LEU A 9 -29.88 -21.91 1.75
C LEU A 9 -30.27 -20.53 1.18
N ARG A 10 -31.31 -20.46 0.34
CA ARG A 10 -31.78 -19.20 -0.25
C ARG A 10 -32.59 -18.34 0.73
N ASP A 11 -33.23 -18.97 1.71
CA ASP A 11 -34.11 -18.32 2.70
C ASP A 11 -33.38 -17.68 3.90
N ARG A 12 -32.10 -18.03 4.11
CA ARG A 12 -31.26 -17.39 5.15
C ARG A 12 -30.41 -16.23 4.62
N LEU A 13 -30.13 -16.18 3.32
CA LEU A 13 -29.38 -15.08 2.71
C LEU A 13 -30.28 -13.88 2.34
N GLY A 14 -31.61 -14.06 2.24
CA GLY A 14 -32.56 -12.98 2.00
C GLY A 14 -32.82 -12.05 3.20
N ARG A 15 -32.52 -12.48 4.44
CA ARG A 15 -32.78 -11.67 5.66
C ARG A 15 -31.68 -10.68 6.04
N HIS A 16 -30.50 -10.77 5.43
CA HIS A 16 -29.41 -9.82 5.67
C HIS A 16 -29.27 -8.74 4.58
N ALA A 17 -29.83 -8.96 3.38
CA ALA A 17 -29.82 -7.97 2.31
C ALA A 17 -30.77 -6.77 2.58
N ALA A 18 -31.83 -6.97 3.37
CA ALA A 18 -32.76 -5.90 3.75
C ALA A 18 -32.18 -4.85 4.71
N ARG A 19 -31.00 -5.09 5.31
CA ARG A 19 -30.34 -4.11 6.19
C ARG A 19 -29.55 -3.03 5.47
N TRP A 20 -29.32 -3.16 4.17
CA TRP A 20 -28.46 -2.24 3.41
C TRP A 20 -29.25 -1.23 2.55
N ALA A 21 -30.57 -1.34 2.49
CA ALA A 21 -31.45 -0.32 1.90
C ALA A 21 -31.51 0.98 2.75
N GLY A 22 -30.93 0.97 3.96
CA GLY A 22 -30.93 2.11 4.89
C GLY A 22 -29.63 2.91 4.97
N VAL A 23 -28.57 2.57 4.21
CA VAL A 23 -27.24 3.20 4.37
C VAL A 23 -27.28 4.71 4.08
N GLY A 24 -28.02 5.12 3.04
CA GLY A 24 -28.23 6.55 2.76
C GLY A 24 -29.01 7.28 3.86
N GLY A 25 -30.03 6.62 4.43
CA GLY A 25 -30.81 7.14 5.55
C GLY A 25 -29.99 7.22 6.85
N PHE A 26 -29.12 6.25 7.09
CA PHE A 26 -28.20 6.21 8.23
C PHE A 26 -27.18 7.34 8.14
N PHE A 27 -26.50 7.54 7.01
CA PHE A 27 -25.54 8.64 6.87
C PHE A 27 -26.23 10.01 6.91
N ALA A 28 -27.44 10.15 6.34
CA ALA A 28 -28.22 11.38 6.43
C ALA A 28 -28.76 11.67 7.84
N TRP A 29 -29.08 10.64 8.62
CA TRP A 29 -29.42 10.77 10.04
C TRP A 29 -28.19 11.07 10.89
N TRP A 30 -27.11 10.32 10.71
CA TRP A 30 -25.85 10.47 11.45
C TRP A 30 -25.22 11.83 11.20
N GLY A 31 -25.21 12.29 9.95
CA GLY A 31 -24.81 13.65 9.59
C GLY A 31 -25.68 14.72 10.25
N ARG A 32 -27.00 14.51 10.34
CA ARG A 32 -27.91 15.41 11.09
C ARG A 32 -27.64 15.39 12.60
N ALA A 33 -27.37 14.24 13.18
CA ALA A 33 -27.06 14.10 14.60
C ALA A 33 -25.75 14.79 14.97
N LEU A 34 -24.71 14.64 14.15
CA LEU A 34 -23.45 15.38 14.30
C LEU A 34 -23.62 16.88 14.06
N ALA A 35 -24.41 17.27 13.06
CA ALA A 35 -24.72 18.67 12.80
C ALA A 35 -25.46 19.31 13.99
N ALA A 36 -26.32 18.57 14.69
CA ALA A 36 -27.01 19.06 15.88
C ALA A 36 -26.07 19.43 17.03
N TRP A 37 -24.86 18.85 17.06
CA TRP A 37 -23.82 19.17 18.06
C TRP A 37 -22.90 20.31 17.62
N LEU A 38 -22.98 20.74 16.36
CA LEU A 38 -22.17 21.84 15.85
C LEU A 38 -22.78 23.21 16.25
N PRO A 39 -21.94 24.19 16.65
CA PRO A 39 -22.41 25.54 16.91
C PRO A 39 -23.05 26.16 15.66
N ARG A 40 -24.09 26.99 15.84
CA ARG A 40 -24.91 27.58 14.74
C ARG A 40 -24.08 28.20 13.61
N ARG A 41 -23.02 28.92 13.96
CA ARG A 41 -22.07 29.52 13.01
C ARG A 41 -21.46 28.50 12.05
N TRP A 42 -21.15 27.29 12.53
CA TRP A 42 -20.62 26.21 11.70
C TRP A 42 -21.71 25.52 10.88
N ARG A 43 -22.95 25.38 11.38
CA ARG A 43 -24.05 24.82 10.59
C ARG A 43 -24.46 25.71 9.42
N ARG A 44 -24.47 27.02 9.63
CA ARG A 44 -24.71 28.02 8.57
C ARG A 44 -23.55 28.07 7.58
N ALA A 45 -22.31 28.09 8.09
CA ALA A 45 -21.13 28.01 7.24
C ALA A 45 -21.15 26.73 6.40
N LEU A 46 -21.33 25.55 6.97
CA LEU A 46 -21.35 24.29 6.20
C LEU A 46 -22.61 24.10 5.33
N GLY A 47 -23.53 25.07 5.29
CA GLY A 47 -24.77 24.98 4.51
C GLY A 47 -25.75 23.91 4.99
N LEU A 48 -25.56 23.38 6.21
CA LEU A 48 -26.36 22.31 6.80
C LEU A 48 -27.74 22.80 7.26
N GLU A 49 -27.86 24.07 7.61
CA GLU A 49 -29.12 24.75 7.90
C GLU A 49 -29.18 26.06 7.13
N ARG A 50 -29.64 26.00 5.89
CA ARG A 50 -30.10 27.21 5.21
C ARG A 50 -31.56 27.41 5.53
N GLY A 51 -31.86 28.59 6.09
CA GLY A 51 -33.24 29.03 6.20
C GLY A 51 -33.87 29.18 4.81
N ARG A 52 -35.18 29.36 4.80
CA ARG A 52 -35.94 29.77 3.61
C ARG A 52 -36.65 31.08 3.90
N LEU A 53 -36.71 31.94 2.90
CA LEU A 53 -37.49 33.17 2.97
C LEU A 53 -38.92 32.83 2.58
N LEU A 54 -39.84 32.94 3.53
CA LEU A 54 -41.27 32.74 3.33
C LEU A 54 -41.92 34.07 2.94
N LEU A 55 -42.66 34.04 1.84
CA LEU A 55 -43.47 35.14 1.33
C LEU A 55 -44.94 34.78 1.61
N GLN A 56 -45.63 35.62 2.37
CA GLN A 56 -47.05 35.45 2.63
C GLN A 56 -47.80 36.69 2.12
N PRO A 57 -48.67 36.55 1.11
CA PRO A 57 -49.52 37.65 0.64
C PRO A 57 -50.48 38.07 1.76
N ALA A 58 -50.58 39.37 2.02
CA ALA A 58 -51.46 39.94 3.03
C ALA A 58 -52.08 41.23 2.47
N ASP A 59 -53.30 41.13 1.92
CA ASP A 59 -54.09 42.19 1.28
C ASP A 59 -53.28 43.12 0.35
N ASP A 60 -52.64 44.16 0.89
CA ASP A 60 -51.88 45.18 0.15
C ASP A 60 -50.34 45.13 0.39
N ALA A 61 -49.87 44.09 1.07
CA ALA A 61 -48.47 43.90 1.40
C ALA A 61 -48.06 42.43 1.31
N VAL A 62 -46.75 42.21 1.15
CA VAL A 62 -46.16 40.88 1.30
C VAL A 62 -45.44 40.82 2.64
N GLN A 63 -45.84 39.88 3.49
CA GLN A 63 -45.13 39.60 4.74
C GLN A 63 -43.94 38.69 4.44
N LEU A 64 -42.75 39.17 4.80
CA LEU A 64 -41.49 38.44 4.71
C LEU A 64 -41.21 37.78 6.05
N ARG A 65 -41.08 36.44 6.06
CA ARG A 65 -40.68 35.67 7.24
C ARG A 65 -39.45 34.85 6.93
N LEU A 66 -38.57 34.70 7.91
CA LEU A 66 -37.46 33.77 7.86
C LEU A 66 -37.86 32.48 8.56
N HIS A 67 -37.69 31.35 7.90
CA HIS A 67 -37.80 30.05 8.54
C HIS A 67 -36.44 29.38 8.57
N ASP A 68 -35.90 29.17 9.77
CA ASP A 68 -34.63 28.48 10.01
C ASP A 68 -34.80 27.42 11.12
N GLY A 69 -33.69 26.85 11.61
CA GLY A 69 -33.71 25.85 12.67
C GLY A 69 -34.27 26.34 14.02
N ASP A 70 -34.46 27.65 14.21
CA ASP A 70 -35.02 28.25 15.42
C ASP A 70 -36.53 28.54 15.29
N GLY A 71 -37.14 28.22 14.15
CA GLY A 71 -38.56 28.43 13.88
C GLY A 71 -38.83 29.51 12.83
N VAL A 72 -40.00 30.12 12.89
CA VAL A 72 -40.43 31.19 11.97
C VAL A 72 -40.29 32.53 12.67
N ARG A 73 -39.66 33.50 12.00
CA ARG A 73 -39.50 34.88 12.49
C ARG A 73 -39.99 35.86 11.44
N ASP A 74 -40.78 36.84 11.88
CA ASP A 74 -41.19 37.94 11.03
C ASP A 74 -40.02 38.90 10.79
N LEU A 75 -39.70 39.16 9.52
CA LEU A 75 -38.64 40.09 9.14
C LEU A 75 -39.20 41.48 8.86
N ALA A 76 -40.17 41.55 7.94
CA ALA A 76 -40.75 42.81 7.49
C ALA A 76 -42.11 42.58 6.82
N ARG A 77 -42.92 43.63 6.78
CA ARG A 77 -44.09 43.72 5.90
C ARG A 77 -43.79 44.78 4.85
N VAL A 78 -43.75 44.39 3.59
CA VAL A 78 -43.40 45.29 2.49
C VAL A 78 -44.66 45.59 1.67
N PRO A 79 -45.17 46.83 1.71
CA PRO A 79 -46.30 47.23 0.87
C PRO A 79 -45.90 47.20 -0.60
N GLU A 80 -46.85 46.93 -1.50
CA GLU A 80 -46.67 46.95 -2.97
C GLU A 80 -45.59 46.00 -3.54
N LEU A 81 -44.97 45.15 -2.72
CA LEU A 81 -43.92 44.24 -3.17
C LEU A 81 -44.41 43.23 -4.23
N ALA A 82 -45.72 42.97 -4.29
CA ALA A 82 -46.34 42.16 -5.33
C ALA A 82 -46.09 42.70 -6.75
N ALA A 83 -45.95 44.02 -6.91
CA ALA A 83 -45.60 44.65 -8.19
C ALA A 83 -44.09 44.71 -8.44
N ALA A 84 -43.27 44.42 -7.42
CA ALA A 84 -41.81 44.51 -7.51
C ALA A 84 -41.20 43.25 -8.15
N SER A 85 -40.08 43.43 -8.86
CA SER A 85 -39.34 42.33 -9.45
C SER A 85 -38.54 41.55 -8.39
N ALA A 86 -38.14 40.33 -8.77
CA ALA A 86 -37.26 39.48 -7.98
C ALA A 86 -35.93 40.17 -7.58
N ASP A 87 -35.44 41.08 -8.42
CA ASP A 87 -34.21 41.83 -8.22
C ASP A 87 -34.42 43.03 -7.30
N ALA A 88 -35.58 43.70 -7.40
CA ALA A 88 -35.96 44.78 -6.49
C ALA A 88 -36.06 44.27 -5.05
N LEU A 89 -36.65 43.10 -4.83
CA LEU A 89 -36.64 42.44 -3.52
C LEU A 89 -35.21 42.08 -3.07
N ALA A 90 -34.36 41.59 -3.97
CA ALA A 90 -32.97 41.26 -3.63
C ALA A 90 -32.18 42.50 -3.17
N ALA A 91 -32.43 43.67 -3.75
CA ALA A 91 -31.79 44.93 -3.36
C ALA A 91 -32.23 45.44 -1.98
N LEU A 92 -33.45 45.10 -1.54
CA LEU A 92 -33.98 45.45 -0.21
C LEU A 92 -33.49 44.50 0.90
N LEU A 93 -32.96 43.33 0.53
CA LEU A 93 -32.52 42.30 1.47
C LEU A 93 -31.00 42.38 1.66
N SER A 94 -30.52 42.02 2.85
CA SER A 94 -29.09 41.74 3.05
C SER A 94 -28.66 40.59 2.13
N PRO A 95 -27.42 40.56 1.63
CA PRO A 95 -26.95 39.54 0.68
C PRO A 95 -27.18 38.10 1.18
N GLU A 96 -27.00 37.85 2.48
CA GLU A 96 -27.27 36.54 3.09
C GLU A 96 -28.73 36.09 2.97
N LEU A 97 -29.69 37.02 3.06
CA LEU A 97 -31.13 36.76 2.94
C LEU A 97 -31.58 36.70 1.48
N ALA A 98 -30.94 37.48 0.60
CA ALA A 98 -31.24 37.49 -0.83
C ALA A 98 -30.88 36.16 -1.51
N GLU A 99 -29.86 35.46 -1.00
CA GLU A 99 -29.43 34.13 -1.46
C GLU A 99 -30.30 32.97 -0.96
N LEU A 100 -31.23 33.22 -0.02
CA LEU A 100 -32.09 32.16 0.50
C LEU A 100 -33.19 31.78 -0.51
N PRO A 101 -33.52 30.48 -0.60
CA PRO A 101 -34.61 30.03 -1.43
C PRO A 101 -35.91 30.69 -0.99
N ARG A 102 -36.63 31.28 -1.95
CA ARG A 102 -37.90 31.98 -1.73
C ARG A 102 -39.04 30.99 -1.84
N TRP A 103 -39.94 31.01 -0.87
CA TRP A 103 -41.07 30.11 -0.79
C TRP A 103 -42.35 30.89 -0.55
N LEU A 104 -43.42 30.57 -1.26
CA LEU A 104 -44.75 31.07 -0.92
C LEU A 104 -45.31 30.23 0.23
N LEU A 105 -45.77 30.89 1.29
CA LEU A 105 -46.48 30.25 2.39
C LEU A 105 -47.98 30.53 2.27
N LEU A 106 -48.75 29.49 1.98
CA LEU A 106 -50.20 29.57 1.97
C LEU A 106 -50.76 29.54 3.39
N PRO A 107 -51.84 30.30 3.70
CA PRO A 107 -52.57 30.16 4.94
C PRO A 107 -53.06 28.71 5.17
N ALA A 108 -53.18 28.30 6.44
CA ALA A 108 -53.64 26.95 6.80
C ALA A 108 -55.02 26.61 6.21
N ALA A 109 -55.90 27.61 6.08
CA ALA A 109 -57.23 27.46 5.51
C ALA A 109 -57.26 27.28 3.97
N SER A 110 -56.12 27.42 3.29
CA SER A 110 -56.05 27.34 1.82
C SER A 110 -56.03 25.90 1.28
N GLY A 111 -55.98 24.88 2.14
CA GLY A 111 -55.88 23.48 1.73
C GLY A 111 -56.56 22.51 2.68
N LEU A 112 -56.80 21.31 2.18
CA LEU A 112 -57.28 20.17 2.94
C LEU A 112 -56.09 19.32 3.40
N ARG A 113 -56.10 18.91 4.67
CA ARG A 113 -55.11 18.02 5.28
C ARG A 113 -55.79 16.72 5.67
N ARG A 114 -55.26 15.59 5.21
CA ARG A 114 -55.81 14.25 5.50
C ARG A 114 -54.71 13.31 5.95
N ARG A 115 -54.90 12.64 7.10
CA ARG A 115 -54.01 11.58 7.55
C ARG A 115 -54.36 10.26 6.86
N LEU A 116 -53.35 9.57 6.37
CA LEU A 116 -53.46 8.30 5.63
C LEU A 116 -52.51 7.28 6.24
N SER A 117 -52.96 6.03 6.34
CA SER A 117 -52.12 4.88 6.65
C SER A 117 -51.73 4.20 5.34
N LEU A 118 -50.43 4.08 5.08
CA LEU A 118 -49.90 3.46 3.88
C LEU A 118 -48.92 2.34 4.23
N PRO A 119 -48.72 1.35 3.35
CA PRO A 119 -47.70 0.32 3.57
C PRO A 119 -46.30 0.94 3.70
N ALA A 120 -45.43 0.37 4.55
CA ALA A 120 -44.07 0.87 4.77
C ALA A 120 -43.24 1.02 3.48
N ALA A 121 -43.49 0.18 2.47
CA ALA A 121 -42.84 0.25 1.16
C ALA A 121 -43.14 1.55 0.39
N ALA A 122 -44.23 2.25 0.71
CA ALA A 122 -44.59 3.53 0.09
C ALA A 122 -43.67 4.68 0.52
N ALA A 123 -42.82 4.51 1.56
CA ALA A 123 -42.01 5.58 2.12
C ALA A 123 -41.09 6.26 1.09
N GLU A 124 -40.51 5.50 0.15
CA GLU A 124 -39.58 6.03 -0.85
C GLU A 124 -40.29 6.76 -1.99
N ARG A 125 -41.54 6.41 -2.26
CA ARG A 125 -42.37 6.95 -3.36
C ARG A 125 -43.68 7.54 -2.85
N LEU A 126 -43.61 8.20 -1.69
CA LEU A 126 -44.79 8.66 -0.97
C LEU A 126 -45.69 9.52 -1.85
N ARG A 127 -45.11 10.49 -2.56
CA ARG A 127 -45.83 11.41 -3.46
C ARG A 127 -46.56 10.68 -4.59
N ASP A 128 -45.94 9.67 -5.19
CA ASP A 128 -46.58 8.91 -6.26
C ASP A 128 -47.77 8.11 -5.74
N VAL A 129 -47.59 7.46 -4.58
CA VAL A 129 -48.63 6.63 -3.95
C VAL A 129 -49.82 7.48 -3.51
N VAL A 130 -49.58 8.59 -2.81
CA VAL A 130 -50.70 9.47 -2.42
C VAL A 130 -51.38 10.12 -3.62
N GLY A 131 -50.68 10.29 -4.75
CA GLY A 131 -51.27 10.82 -5.98
C GLY A 131 -52.43 9.99 -6.51
N PHE A 132 -52.34 8.65 -6.40
CA PHE A 132 -53.44 7.75 -6.78
C PHE A 132 -54.58 7.70 -5.76
N GLU A 133 -54.33 8.13 -4.53
CA GLU A 133 -55.31 8.15 -3.44
C GLU A 133 -56.11 9.47 -3.37
N ILE A 134 -55.75 10.50 -4.14
CA ILE A 134 -56.39 11.83 -4.06
C ILE A 134 -57.90 11.75 -4.30
N ASP A 135 -58.31 11.16 -5.41
CA ASP A 135 -59.72 11.08 -5.81
C ASP A 135 -60.56 10.20 -4.87
N ARG A 136 -59.90 9.29 -4.13
CA ARG A 136 -60.53 8.41 -3.14
C ARG A 136 -60.63 9.02 -1.75
N GLN A 137 -59.65 9.83 -1.38
CA GLN A 137 -59.49 10.35 -0.02
C GLN A 137 -59.91 11.82 0.12
N THR A 138 -60.17 12.50 -1.01
CA THR A 138 -60.54 13.91 -1.05
C THR A 138 -61.69 14.15 -2.03
N PRO A 139 -62.48 15.22 -1.85
CA PRO A 139 -63.55 15.58 -2.77
C PRO A 139 -63.04 16.23 -4.08
N PHE A 140 -61.73 16.20 -4.34
CA PHE A 140 -61.10 16.87 -5.47
C PHE A 140 -60.50 15.87 -6.45
N ALA A 141 -60.56 16.20 -7.75
CA ALA A 141 -59.82 15.46 -8.77
C ALA A 141 -58.32 15.82 -8.72
N ALA A 142 -57.45 14.81 -8.86
CA ALA A 142 -55.99 14.94 -8.82
C ALA A 142 -55.43 16.01 -9.78
N GLU A 143 -56.07 16.20 -10.94
CA GLU A 143 -55.67 17.20 -11.94
C GLU A 143 -56.03 18.65 -11.56
N ALA A 144 -57.06 18.84 -10.74
CA ALA A 144 -57.54 20.15 -10.32
C ALA A 144 -56.82 20.69 -9.08
N VAL A 145 -55.90 19.92 -8.51
CA VAL A 145 -55.21 20.23 -7.26
C VAL A 145 -53.69 20.22 -7.40
N ALA A 146 -53.05 20.97 -6.51
CA ALA A 146 -51.66 20.80 -6.18
C ALA A 146 -51.59 20.00 -4.88
N PHE A 147 -50.71 19.01 -4.83
CA PHE A 147 -50.61 18.13 -3.68
C PHE A 147 -49.17 17.73 -3.41
N ASP A 148 -48.94 17.40 -2.16
CA ASP A 148 -47.73 16.74 -1.68
C ASP A 148 -48.06 16.02 -0.36
N ALA A 149 -47.16 15.16 0.10
CA ALA A 149 -47.35 14.42 1.33
C ALA A 149 -46.10 14.42 2.21
N ARG A 150 -46.33 14.41 3.52
CA ARG A 150 -45.27 14.29 4.52
C ARG A 150 -45.45 13.05 5.39
N LEU A 151 -44.33 12.46 5.78
CA LEU A 151 -44.29 11.34 6.71
C LEU A 151 -44.44 11.86 8.15
N LEU A 152 -45.45 11.36 8.87
CA LEU A 152 -45.65 11.66 10.29
C LEU A 152 -44.91 10.65 11.18
N GLY A 153 -44.88 9.38 10.77
CA GLY A 153 -44.22 8.32 11.53
C GLY A 153 -44.23 6.97 10.80
N ARG A 154 -43.37 6.07 11.26
CA ARG A 154 -43.36 4.66 10.83
C ARG A 154 -43.84 3.80 11.99
N ARG A 155 -44.73 2.86 11.71
CA ARG A 155 -45.25 1.92 12.69
C ARG A 155 -44.64 0.55 12.42
N ASP A 156 -43.58 0.25 13.15
CA ASP A 156 -42.79 -0.97 12.93
C ASP A 156 -43.54 -2.26 13.30
N GLY A 157 -44.61 -2.17 14.10
CA GLY A 157 -45.40 -3.31 14.56
C GLY A 157 -46.35 -3.91 13.53
N ASP A 158 -46.91 -3.11 12.62
CA ASP A 158 -47.88 -3.55 11.60
C ASP A 158 -47.39 -3.31 10.15
N GLY A 159 -46.15 -2.82 9.99
CA GLY A 159 -45.57 -2.57 8.68
C GLY A 159 -46.25 -1.42 7.92
N GLN A 160 -46.92 -0.51 8.63
CA GLN A 160 -47.56 0.67 8.08
C GLN A 160 -46.74 1.93 8.37
N LEU A 161 -47.00 2.98 7.61
CA LEU A 161 -46.54 4.33 7.86
C LEU A 161 -47.73 5.28 7.94
N ASP A 162 -47.62 6.25 8.84
CA ASP A 162 -48.60 7.34 8.98
C ASP A 162 -48.09 8.52 8.16
N ALA A 163 -48.87 8.94 7.16
CA ALA A 163 -48.58 10.08 6.31
C ALA A 163 -49.71 11.12 6.39
N GLU A 164 -49.38 12.37 6.08
CA GLU A 164 -50.36 13.45 5.91
C GLU A 164 -50.32 13.92 4.45
N LEU A 165 -51.44 13.72 3.75
CA LEU A 165 -51.69 14.29 2.43
C LEU A 165 -52.17 15.73 2.59
N VAL A 166 -51.53 16.63 1.88
CA VAL A 166 -51.89 18.04 1.77
C VAL A 166 -52.36 18.31 0.36
N VAL A 167 -53.57 18.85 0.22
CA VAL A 167 -54.18 19.17 -1.07
C VAL A 167 -54.64 20.61 -1.09
N VAL A 168 -54.23 21.34 -2.12
CA VAL A 168 -54.64 22.74 -2.35
C VAL A 168 -55.25 22.84 -3.75
N PRO A 169 -56.47 23.40 -3.90
CA PRO A 169 -57.04 23.65 -5.22
C PRO A 169 -56.12 24.53 -6.08
N ARG A 170 -55.92 24.15 -7.35
CA ARG A 170 -55.05 24.92 -8.27
C ARG A 170 -55.51 26.36 -8.44
N ALA A 171 -56.82 26.61 -8.39
CA ALA A 171 -57.38 27.96 -8.43
C ALA A 171 -56.90 28.82 -7.25
N THR A 172 -56.88 28.27 -6.03
CA THR A 172 -56.38 28.97 -4.84
C THR A 172 -54.88 29.24 -4.93
N LEU A 173 -54.10 28.25 -5.39
CA LEU A 173 -52.66 28.42 -5.61
C LEU A 173 -52.36 29.46 -6.70
N ALA A 174 -53.14 29.47 -7.77
CA ALA A 174 -53.03 30.44 -8.85
C ALA A 174 -53.35 31.85 -8.35
N ALA A 175 -54.44 32.04 -7.61
CA ALA A 175 -54.79 33.35 -7.04
C ALA A 175 -53.69 33.91 -6.13
N GLN A 176 -53.09 33.06 -5.29
CA GLN A 176 -52.00 33.45 -4.39
C GLN A 176 -50.69 33.75 -5.16
N SER A 177 -50.42 32.99 -6.22
CA SER A 177 -49.31 33.29 -7.14
C SER A 177 -49.52 34.61 -7.89
N THR A 178 -50.75 34.89 -8.34
CA THR A 178 -51.10 36.16 -8.99
C THR A 178 -50.97 37.33 -8.02
N ALA A 179 -51.37 37.16 -6.76
CA ALA A 179 -51.19 38.16 -5.70
C ALA A 179 -49.71 38.45 -5.39
N LEU A 180 -48.79 37.54 -5.72
CA LEU A 180 -47.34 37.75 -5.63
C LEU A 180 -46.73 38.44 -6.86
N GLY A 181 -47.48 38.52 -7.97
CA GLY A 181 -47.04 39.11 -9.23
C GLY A 181 -45.71 38.52 -9.74
N ALA A 182 -44.78 39.41 -10.10
CA ALA A 182 -43.50 39.03 -10.70
C ALA A 182 -42.61 38.16 -9.78
N LEU A 183 -42.84 38.21 -8.46
CA LEU A 183 -42.10 37.38 -7.51
C LEU A 183 -42.44 35.89 -7.62
N ALA A 184 -43.64 35.55 -8.09
CA ALA A 184 -44.09 34.16 -8.23
C ALA A 184 -43.16 33.34 -9.14
N GLU A 185 -42.57 33.98 -10.16
CA GLU A 185 -41.62 33.33 -11.06
C GLU A 185 -40.30 32.96 -10.37
N SER A 186 -39.94 33.64 -9.27
CA SER A 186 -38.69 33.45 -8.54
C SER A 186 -38.76 32.41 -7.41
N LEU A 187 -39.92 31.78 -7.24
CA LEU A 187 -40.18 30.84 -6.16
C LEU A 187 -39.43 29.51 -6.36
N ALA A 188 -38.79 29.04 -5.30
CA ALA A 188 -38.19 27.70 -5.19
C ALA A 188 -39.23 26.65 -4.75
N GLY A 189 -40.34 27.06 -4.12
CA GLY A 189 -41.40 26.18 -3.67
C GLY A 189 -42.63 26.90 -3.11
N VAL A 190 -43.68 26.13 -2.87
CA VAL A 190 -44.93 26.57 -2.22
C VAL A 190 -45.24 25.61 -1.09
N ASP A 191 -45.37 26.11 0.12
CA ASP A 191 -45.74 25.35 1.33
C ASP A 191 -47.07 25.89 1.88
N ILE A 192 -47.67 25.15 2.81
CA ILE A 192 -48.86 25.60 3.54
C ILE A 192 -48.52 25.70 5.03
N ALA A 193 -49.07 26.69 5.71
CA ALA A 193 -48.94 26.84 7.15
C ALA A 193 -49.77 25.79 7.88
N GLY A 194 -49.26 25.30 9.01
CA GLY A 194 -50.03 24.61 10.03
C GLY A 194 -50.88 25.60 10.84
N ASP A 195 -51.64 25.05 11.78
CA ASP A 195 -52.49 25.83 12.69
C ASP A 195 -51.68 26.74 13.64
N ASP A 196 -50.39 26.43 13.79
CA ASP A 196 -49.37 27.17 14.52
C ASP A 196 -48.67 28.26 13.68
N GLY A 197 -49.03 28.39 12.40
CA GLY A 197 -48.39 29.34 11.47
C GLY A 197 -47.02 28.89 10.97
N VAL A 198 -46.57 27.68 11.31
CA VAL A 198 -45.30 27.10 10.86
C VAL A 198 -45.52 26.34 9.55
N PRO A 199 -44.63 26.44 8.55
CA PRO A 199 -44.76 25.66 7.32
C PRO A 199 -44.74 24.16 7.60
N LEU A 200 -45.64 23.39 6.96
CA LEU A 200 -45.75 21.94 7.16
C LEU A 200 -44.55 21.15 6.62
N GLY A 201 -43.73 21.75 5.77
CA GLY A 201 -42.56 21.12 5.16
C GLY A 201 -42.90 20.37 3.87
N VAL A 202 -43.99 20.74 3.22
CA VAL A 202 -44.41 20.16 1.93
C VAL A 202 -44.08 21.13 0.79
N ASN A 203 -43.91 20.62 -0.43
CA ASN A 203 -43.69 21.44 -1.61
C ASN A 203 -44.71 21.13 -2.70
N LEU A 204 -45.77 21.92 -2.70
CA LEU A 204 -46.91 21.83 -3.62
C LEU A 204 -46.53 22.21 -5.06
N LEU A 205 -45.37 22.85 -5.28
CA LEU A 205 -44.90 23.19 -6.60
C LEU A 205 -44.37 21.92 -7.33
N PRO A 206 -44.78 21.65 -8.58
CA PRO A 206 -44.25 20.55 -9.38
C PRO A 206 -42.72 20.65 -9.56
N PRO A 207 -41.97 19.53 -9.58
CA PRO A 207 -40.51 19.56 -9.68
C PRO A 207 -39.99 20.35 -10.90
N ALA A 208 -40.71 20.31 -12.02
CA ALA A 208 -40.36 21.00 -13.26
C ALA A 208 -40.48 22.55 -13.17
N GLN A 209 -41.31 23.05 -12.25
CA GLN A 209 -41.55 24.49 -12.08
C GLN A 209 -40.66 25.10 -10.98
N ARG A 210 -39.94 24.28 -10.21
CA ARG A 210 -39.11 24.75 -9.10
C ARG A 210 -37.90 25.48 -9.65
N ARG A 211 -37.86 26.81 -9.48
CA ARG A 211 -36.68 27.57 -9.87
C ARG A 211 -35.53 27.21 -8.92
N GLN A 212 -34.48 26.65 -9.48
CA GLN A 212 -33.34 26.21 -8.71
C GLN A 212 -32.43 27.41 -8.46
N GLN A 213 -32.62 28.09 -7.31
CA GLN A 213 -31.64 29.06 -6.88
C GLN A 213 -30.28 28.37 -6.76
N ARG A 214 -29.28 29.01 -7.34
CA ARG A 214 -27.94 28.47 -7.50
C ARG A 214 -27.29 28.43 -6.12
N ASP A 215 -27.23 27.25 -5.52
CA ASP A 215 -26.58 27.05 -4.23
C ASP A 215 -25.09 27.41 -4.35
N PRO A 216 -24.64 28.55 -3.76
CA PRO A 216 -23.27 29.02 -3.92
C PRO A 216 -22.25 28.08 -3.27
N TRP A 217 -22.67 27.28 -2.28
CA TRP A 217 -21.78 26.29 -1.66
C TRP A 217 -21.62 25.02 -2.49
N ARG A 218 -22.43 24.79 -3.54
CA ARG A 218 -22.10 23.70 -4.48
C ARG A 218 -20.74 23.92 -5.13
N GLY A 219 -20.35 25.18 -5.35
CA GLY A 219 -19.00 25.53 -5.81
C GLY A 219 -17.93 25.21 -4.76
N TRP A 220 -18.13 25.70 -3.53
CA TRP A 220 -17.23 25.43 -2.41
C TRP A 220 -17.09 23.96 -2.07
N ASN A 221 -18.18 23.19 -2.10
CA ASN A 221 -18.15 21.74 -1.89
C ASN A 221 -17.37 21.03 -3.00
N ARG A 222 -17.41 21.51 -4.24
CA ARG A 222 -16.55 20.98 -5.32
C ARG A 222 -15.08 21.31 -5.09
N VAL A 223 -14.76 22.52 -4.65
CA VAL A 223 -13.39 22.92 -4.31
C VAL A 223 -12.87 22.08 -3.13
N LEU A 224 -13.66 21.94 -2.07
CA LEU A 224 -13.34 21.10 -0.91
C LEU A 224 -13.17 19.63 -1.31
N ALA A 225 -14.02 19.11 -2.20
CA ALA A 225 -13.87 17.76 -2.73
C ALA A 225 -12.58 17.61 -3.54
N ALA A 226 -12.24 18.58 -4.38
CA ALA A 226 -10.99 18.58 -5.14
C ALA A 226 -9.76 18.62 -4.22
N VAL A 227 -9.79 19.46 -3.17
CA VAL A 227 -8.74 19.52 -2.15
C VAL A 227 -8.63 18.20 -1.40
N ALA A 228 -9.74 17.57 -1.04
CA ALA A 228 -9.75 16.28 -0.37
C ALA A 228 -9.15 15.17 -1.25
N VAL A 229 -9.51 15.13 -2.53
CA VAL A 229 -8.92 14.20 -3.52
C VAL A 229 -7.43 14.47 -3.68
N PHE A 230 -7.02 15.73 -3.80
CA PHE A 230 -5.61 16.09 -3.90
C PHE A 230 -4.82 15.67 -2.66
N ALA A 231 -5.34 15.94 -1.46
CA ALA A 231 -4.73 15.51 -0.19
C ALA A 231 -4.62 13.99 -0.10
N PHE A 232 -5.64 13.26 -0.56
CA PHE A 232 -5.62 11.80 -0.61
C PHE A 232 -4.55 11.25 -1.57
N VAL A 233 -4.43 11.84 -2.76
CA VAL A 233 -3.37 11.48 -3.72
C VAL A 233 -1.99 11.82 -3.17
N ALA A 234 -1.82 12.98 -2.53
CA ALA A 234 -0.57 13.36 -1.88
C ALA A 234 -0.18 12.38 -0.77
N LEU A 235 -1.15 11.95 0.05
CA LEU A 235 -0.93 10.93 1.09
C LEU A 235 -0.46 9.60 0.50
N LEU A 236 -1.08 9.14 -0.59
CA LEU A 236 -0.68 7.92 -1.30
C LEU A 236 0.73 8.04 -1.89
N ALA A 237 1.04 9.16 -2.53
CA ALA A 237 2.36 9.44 -3.07
C ALA A 237 3.43 9.41 -1.97
N GLN A 238 3.15 10.04 -0.83
CA GLN A 238 4.07 10.07 0.31
C GLN A 238 4.25 8.69 0.96
N LEU A 239 3.22 7.85 0.98
CA LEU A 239 3.32 6.47 1.44
C LEU A 239 4.22 5.63 0.53
N LEU A 240 4.10 5.78 -0.79
CA LEU A 240 4.95 5.09 -1.77
C LEU A 240 6.41 5.52 -1.65
N ASP A 241 6.67 6.82 -1.62
CA ASP A 241 8.00 7.41 -1.46
C ASP A 241 8.68 6.97 -0.15
N ASN A 242 7.92 6.89 0.95
CA ASN A 242 8.43 6.36 2.21
C ASN A 242 8.83 4.87 2.11
N ARG A 243 8.07 4.07 1.35
CA ARG A 243 8.41 2.66 1.11
C ARG A 243 9.62 2.48 0.23
N GLU A 244 9.75 3.27 -0.83
CA GLU A 244 10.94 3.24 -1.70
C GLU A 244 12.20 3.60 -0.93
N ARG A 245 12.16 4.67 -0.10
CA ARG A 245 13.29 5.02 0.78
C ARG A 245 13.62 3.89 1.76
N ALA A 246 12.62 3.25 2.37
CA ALA A 246 12.87 2.13 3.27
C ALA A 246 13.57 0.97 2.56
N VAL A 247 13.15 0.63 1.33
CA VAL A 247 13.80 -0.42 0.52
C VAL A 247 15.24 -0.05 0.17
N GLN A 248 15.50 1.20 -0.26
CA GLN A 248 16.85 1.67 -0.58
C GLN A 248 17.78 1.59 0.64
N THR A 249 17.31 1.95 1.83
CA THR A 249 18.13 1.86 3.04
C THR A 249 18.48 0.41 3.41
N LEU A 250 17.57 -0.53 3.17
CA LEU A 250 17.82 -1.96 3.40
C LEU A 250 18.81 -2.53 2.38
N GLN A 251 18.63 -2.21 1.09
CA GLN A 251 19.57 -2.61 0.04
C GLN A 251 20.99 -2.10 0.34
N ALA A 252 21.12 -0.83 0.71
CA ALA A 252 22.41 -0.24 1.06
C ALA A 252 23.05 -0.87 2.30
N ARG A 253 22.26 -1.44 3.24
CA ARG A 253 22.80 -2.22 4.38
C ARG A 253 23.28 -3.60 3.94
N VAL A 254 22.48 -4.31 3.14
CA VAL A 254 22.83 -5.63 2.61
C VAL A 254 24.09 -5.57 1.76
N GLU A 255 24.24 -4.55 0.91
CA GLU A 255 25.45 -4.36 0.11
C GLU A 255 26.69 -4.13 0.97
N ARG A 256 26.59 -3.32 2.03
CA ARG A 256 27.71 -3.09 2.97
C ARG A 256 28.12 -4.37 3.69
N GLU A 257 27.16 -5.14 4.17
CA GLU A 257 27.43 -6.43 4.84
C GLU A 257 27.99 -7.45 3.86
N ALA A 258 27.49 -7.49 2.62
CA ALA A 258 28.02 -8.36 1.57
C ALA A 258 29.47 -8.02 1.21
N VAL A 259 29.83 -6.74 1.13
CA VAL A 259 31.22 -6.30 0.90
C VAL A 259 32.13 -6.73 2.05
N ALA A 260 31.70 -6.55 3.30
CA ALA A 260 32.46 -6.99 4.47
C ALA A 260 32.64 -8.51 4.49
N ALA A 261 31.58 -9.28 4.19
CA ALA A 261 31.64 -10.73 4.12
C ALA A 261 32.57 -11.23 3.01
N ARG A 262 32.56 -10.60 1.84
CA ARG A 262 33.49 -10.91 0.73
C ARG A 262 34.95 -10.64 1.12
N ALA A 263 35.23 -9.55 1.83
CA ALA A 263 36.58 -9.25 2.32
C ALA A 263 37.08 -10.32 3.31
N VAL A 264 36.22 -10.77 4.23
CA VAL A 264 36.55 -11.84 5.18
C VAL A 264 36.77 -13.18 4.45
N ALA A 265 35.96 -13.49 3.44
CA ALA A 265 36.12 -14.70 2.64
C ALA A 265 37.47 -14.71 1.89
N LEU A 266 37.86 -13.58 1.29
CA LEU A 266 39.17 -13.43 0.62
C LEU A 266 40.35 -13.60 1.59
N GLN A 267 40.27 -13.00 2.78
CA GLN A 267 41.32 -13.16 3.80
C GLN A 267 41.46 -14.61 4.26
N ARG A 268 40.34 -15.32 4.47
CA ARG A 268 40.36 -16.76 4.80
C ARG A 268 41.02 -17.57 3.69
N GLN A 269 40.69 -17.29 2.43
CA GLN A 269 41.30 -17.98 1.29
C GLN A 269 42.81 -17.78 1.24
N GLN A 270 43.29 -16.54 1.44
CA GLN A 270 44.73 -16.25 1.51
C GLN A 270 45.44 -17.00 2.64
N LEU A 271 44.80 -17.14 3.81
CA LEU A 271 45.35 -17.93 4.92
C LEU A 271 45.43 -19.41 4.57
N THR A 272 44.40 -19.97 3.93
CA THR A 272 44.42 -21.35 3.46
C THR A 272 45.54 -21.57 2.43
N ASP A 273 45.66 -20.68 1.43
CA ASP A 273 46.70 -20.76 0.40
C ASP A 273 48.11 -20.70 1.01
N LEU A 274 48.33 -19.87 2.03
CA LEU A 274 49.60 -19.77 2.76
C LEU A 274 49.93 -21.04 3.56
N ILE A 275 48.93 -21.65 4.19
CA ILE A 275 49.10 -22.90 4.95
C ILE A 275 49.42 -24.06 4.00
N GLU A 276 48.66 -24.20 2.92
CA GLU A 276 48.89 -25.23 1.89
C GLU A 276 50.25 -25.06 1.21
N GLY A 277 50.64 -23.82 0.91
CA GLY A 277 51.95 -23.49 0.34
C GLY A 277 53.11 -23.90 1.25
N ARG A 278 53.01 -23.66 2.57
CA ARG A 278 54.04 -24.11 3.53
C ARG A 278 54.11 -25.63 3.63
N ALA A 279 52.96 -26.31 3.72
CA ALA A 279 52.91 -27.76 3.80
C ALA A 279 53.46 -28.44 2.52
N PHE A 280 53.34 -27.78 1.36
CA PHE A 280 53.97 -28.24 0.12
C PHE A 280 55.51 -28.12 0.15
N LEU A 281 56.01 -26.95 0.59
CA LEU A 281 57.46 -26.69 0.67
C LEU A 281 58.16 -27.57 1.72
N GLU A 282 57.52 -27.83 2.86
CA GLU A 282 58.05 -28.75 3.87
C GLU A 282 58.16 -30.19 3.34
N ARG A 283 57.14 -30.68 2.63
CA ARG A 283 57.16 -32.00 1.98
C ARG A 283 58.30 -32.14 0.97
N GLN A 284 58.52 -31.10 0.17
CA GLN A 284 59.61 -31.07 -0.82
C GLN A 284 61.00 -31.03 -0.15
N ARG A 285 61.12 -30.38 1.01
CA ARG A 285 62.37 -30.33 1.77
C ARG A 285 62.68 -31.65 2.47
N SER A 286 61.66 -32.35 2.98
CA SER A 286 61.82 -33.65 3.66
C SER A 286 62.12 -34.83 2.73
N SER A 287 61.87 -34.71 1.43
CA SER A 287 62.09 -35.80 0.46
C SER A 287 63.54 -35.90 -0.06
N ARG A 288 64.43 -34.97 0.33
CA ARG A 288 65.85 -34.99 -0.06
C ARG A 288 66.69 -35.53 1.10
N PRO A 289 67.51 -36.58 0.91
CA PRO A 289 68.45 -37.04 1.93
C PRO A 289 69.37 -35.88 2.32
N THR A 290 69.64 -35.72 3.60
CA THR A 290 70.42 -34.57 4.08
C THR A 290 71.88 -34.72 3.62
N ALA A 291 72.53 -33.63 3.18
CA ALA A 291 73.92 -33.67 2.73
C ALA A 291 74.88 -34.27 3.79
N VAL A 292 74.49 -34.19 5.07
CA VAL A 292 75.21 -34.78 6.20
C VAL A 292 75.17 -36.31 6.17
N GLU A 293 74.03 -36.93 5.88
CA GLU A 293 73.91 -38.40 5.76
C GLU A 293 74.73 -38.95 4.59
N VAL A 294 74.79 -38.21 3.48
CA VAL A 294 75.60 -38.58 2.30
C VAL A 294 77.10 -38.52 2.64
N LEU A 295 77.55 -37.46 3.32
CA LEU A 295 78.94 -37.29 3.72
C LEU A 295 79.38 -38.34 4.74
N ASP A 296 78.53 -38.66 5.72
CA ASP A 296 78.83 -39.66 6.75
C ASP A 296 78.96 -41.07 6.18
N GLU A 297 78.06 -41.46 5.27
CA GLU A 297 78.14 -42.78 4.63
C GLU A 297 79.34 -42.88 3.67
N LEU A 298 79.73 -41.77 3.01
CA LEU A 298 80.94 -41.72 2.20
C LEU A 298 82.20 -41.88 3.05
N ALA A 299 82.27 -41.16 4.17
CA ALA A 299 83.40 -41.25 5.10
C ALA A 299 83.58 -42.66 5.66
N ARG A 300 82.49 -43.40 5.94
CA ARG A 300 82.55 -44.77 6.44
C ARG A 300 82.99 -45.81 5.40
N ARG A 301 82.80 -45.55 4.11
CA ARG A 301 83.07 -46.53 3.03
C ARG A 301 84.36 -46.26 2.24
N LEU A 302 84.92 -45.07 2.34
CA LEU A 302 86.18 -44.73 1.68
C LEU A 302 87.36 -45.39 2.41
N PRO A 303 88.25 -46.12 1.70
CA PRO A 303 89.46 -46.67 2.29
C PRO A 303 90.44 -45.54 2.70
N ASP A 304 91.20 -45.74 3.77
CA ASP A 304 92.23 -44.79 4.24
C ASP A 304 93.30 -44.44 3.18
N ASN A 305 93.44 -45.28 2.14
CA ASN A 305 94.34 -45.06 0.99
C ASN A 305 93.67 -44.28 -0.17
N THR A 306 92.55 -43.61 0.08
CA THR A 306 91.79 -42.82 -0.90
C THR A 306 91.65 -41.37 -0.43
N TYR A 307 91.99 -40.43 -1.31
CA TYR A 307 91.89 -39.00 -1.05
C TYR A 307 90.90 -38.36 -2.03
N LEU A 308 89.93 -37.61 -1.52
CA LEU A 308 88.99 -36.85 -2.34
C LEU A 308 89.51 -35.43 -2.56
N GLU A 309 89.59 -35.01 -3.81
CA GLU A 309 89.91 -33.62 -4.19
C GLU A 309 88.64 -32.77 -4.32
N LYS A 310 87.56 -33.37 -4.85
CA LYS A 310 86.29 -32.68 -5.06
C LYS A 310 85.11 -33.60 -4.86
N LEU A 311 84.16 -33.14 -4.07
CA LEU A 311 82.82 -33.71 -3.93
C LEU A 311 81.81 -32.65 -4.36
N ALA A 312 80.96 -32.99 -5.32
CA ALA A 312 79.88 -32.12 -5.77
C ALA A 312 78.57 -32.90 -5.75
N ILE A 313 77.53 -32.28 -5.19
CA ILE A 313 76.15 -32.79 -5.21
C ILE A 313 75.34 -31.84 -6.06
N GLU A 314 74.95 -32.28 -7.25
CA GLU A 314 74.17 -31.49 -8.20
C GLU A 314 72.83 -32.19 -8.44
N ASN A 315 71.76 -31.58 -7.94
CA ASN A 315 70.40 -32.15 -7.92
C ASN A 315 70.40 -33.54 -7.27
N ASP A 316 70.28 -34.59 -8.08
CA ASP A 316 70.23 -35.99 -7.66
C ASP A 316 71.47 -36.78 -8.09
N ARG A 317 72.57 -36.09 -8.45
CA ARG A 317 73.83 -36.72 -8.85
C ARG A 317 74.96 -36.32 -7.90
N LEU A 318 75.68 -37.33 -7.43
CA LEU A 318 76.89 -37.22 -6.65
C LEU A 318 78.09 -37.42 -7.59
N LEU A 319 78.99 -36.44 -7.62
CA LEU A 319 80.26 -36.48 -8.36
C LEU A 319 81.41 -36.50 -7.34
N LEU A 320 82.26 -37.51 -7.47
CA LEU A 320 83.45 -37.71 -6.63
C LEU A 320 84.69 -37.72 -7.51
N ILE A 321 85.66 -36.87 -7.20
CA ILE A 321 86.95 -36.81 -7.90
C ILE A 321 88.05 -36.93 -6.86
N GLY A 322 89.00 -37.84 -7.09
CA GLY A 322 90.06 -38.10 -6.14
C GLY A 322 91.16 -39.01 -6.68
N LEU A 323 92.04 -39.41 -5.76
CA LEU A 323 93.17 -40.32 -5.99
C LEU A 323 92.98 -41.54 -5.09
N SER A 324 93.09 -42.75 -5.64
CA SER A 324 92.99 -43.99 -4.87
C SER A 324 94.05 -44.98 -5.28
N GLY A 325 94.57 -45.74 -4.30
CA GLY A 325 95.40 -46.92 -4.60
C GLY A 325 94.61 -48.11 -5.16
N GLU A 326 93.28 -48.10 -5.05
CA GLU A 326 92.39 -49.19 -5.49
C GLU A 326 91.15 -48.65 -6.23
N ALA A 327 91.37 -47.78 -7.23
CA ALA A 327 90.28 -47.05 -7.89
C ALA A 327 89.19 -47.95 -8.52
N SER A 328 89.57 -49.11 -9.09
CA SER A 328 88.63 -50.10 -9.63
C SER A 328 87.77 -50.80 -8.56
N ALA A 329 88.28 -50.91 -7.33
CA ALA A 329 87.57 -51.55 -6.21
C ALA A 329 86.56 -50.60 -5.53
N LEU A 330 86.70 -49.28 -5.72
CA LEU A 330 85.80 -48.28 -5.14
C LEU A 330 84.36 -48.41 -5.63
N VAL A 331 84.15 -48.80 -6.90
CA VAL A 331 82.80 -49.02 -7.45
C VAL A 331 82.07 -50.11 -6.68
N GLY A 332 82.74 -51.24 -6.40
CA GLY A 332 82.16 -52.35 -5.64
C GLY A 332 81.90 -51.99 -4.17
N ARG A 333 82.74 -51.17 -3.54
CA ARG A 333 82.55 -50.76 -2.13
C ARG A 333 81.46 -49.71 -1.94
N LEU A 334 81.29 -48.83 -2.93
CA LEU A 334 80.23 -47.82 -2.94
C LEU A 334 78.88 -48.40 -3.40
N GLN A 335 78.84 -49.59 -4.01
CA GLN A 335 77.60 -50.28 -4.32
C GLN A 335 76.87 -50.73 -3.03
N GLY A 336 75.54 -50.65 -3.05
CA GLY A 336 74.69 -51.10 -1.92
C GLY A 336 74.61 -50.13 -0.74
N ALA A 337 74.88 -48.83 -0.93
CA ALA A 337 74.58 -47.81 0.08
C ALA A 337 73.12 -47.34 -0.03
N ALA A 338 72.47 -47.06 1.10
CA ALA A 338 71.12 -46.51 1.12
C ALA A 338 70.98 -45.10 0.47
N PRO A 339 71.93 -44.16 0.64
CA PRO A 339 71.77 -42.80 0.10
C PRO A 339 72.02 -42.65 -1.41
N TRP A 340 72.62 -43.63 -2.11
CA TRP A 340 72.89 -43.53 -3.56
C TRP A 340 72.77 -44.87 -4.29
N ARG A 341 72.55 -44.82 -5.60
CA ARG A 341 72.39 -45.94 -6.51
C ARG A 341 73.39 -45.85 -7.66
N SER A 342 73.78 -47.02 -8.16
CA SER A 342 74.57 -47.18 -9.38
C SER A 342 75.84 -46.33 -9.46
N PRO A 343 76.80 -46.47 -8.51
CA PRO A 343 78.08 -45.80 -8.66
C PRO A 343 78.80 -46.34 -9.90
N ALA A 344 79.27 -45.43 -10.77
CA ALA A 344 79.95 -45.75 -12.01
C ALA A 344 81.19 -44.87 -12.17
N LEU A 345 82.29 -45.47 -12.66
CA LEU A 345 83.47 -44.72 -13.05
C LEU A 345 83.21 -44.02 -14.38
N THR A 346 83.41 -42.72 -14.40
CA THR A 346 83.21 -41.85 -15.56
C THR A 346 84.58 -41.34 -15.99
N GLY A 347 85.20 -42.03 -16.95
CA GLY A 347 86.52 -41.69 -17.49
C GLY A 347 87.56 -42.81 -17.32
N ALA A 348 88.66 -42.71 -18.06
CA ALA A 348 89.79 -43.64 -17.94
C ALA A 348 90.55 -43.36 -16.63
N LEU A 349 90.98 -44.42 -15.94
CA LEU A 349 91.88 -44.31 -14.79
C LEU A 349 93.22 -43.76 -15.27
N GLN A 350 93.64 -42.62 -14.70
CA GLN A 350 94.89 -41.98 -15.08
C GLN A 350 95.90 -42.15 -13.93
N PRO A 351 97.00 -42.91 -14.13
CA PRO A 351 98.00 -43.08 -13.10
C PRO A 351 98.74 -41.77 -12.86
N ASP A 352 98.85 -41.37 -11.59
CA ASP A 352 99.59 -40.18 -11.19
C ASP A 352 101.05 -40.55 -10.83
N PRO A 353 102.05 -40.14 -11.62
CA PRO A 353 103.45 -40.52 -11.41
C PRO A 353 104.07 -39.94 -10.14
N ARG A 354 103.45 -38.95 -9.47
CA ARG A 354 103.94 -38.41 -8.19
C ARG A 354 103.54 -39.21 -6.97
N SER A 355 102.36 -39.84 -6.99
CA SER A 355 101.78 -40.51 -5.82
C SER A 355 101.69 -42.03 -5.96
N GLY A 356 101.87 -42.56 -7.18
CA GLY A 356 101.70 -43.99 -7.46
C GLY A 356 100.24 -44.45 -7.30
N ARG A 357 99.28 -43.52 -7.33
CA ARG A 357 97.83 -43.75 -7.20
C ARG A 357 97.12 -43.39 -8.50
N ASP A 358 95.93 -43.94 -8.68
CA ASP A 358 95.10 -43.66 -9.87
C ASP A 358 94.11 -42.53 -9.58
N ARG A 359 94.06 -41.55 -10.49
CA ARG A 359 93.04 -40.50 -10.49
C ARG A 359 91.73 -41.09 -10.99
N PHE A 360 90.67 -40.95 -10.20
CA PHE A 360 89.34 -41.45 -10.54
C PHE A 360 88.30 -40.32 -10.52
N THR A 361 87.30 -40.47 -11.39
CA THR A 361 86.09 -39.67 -11.40
C THR A 361 84.91 -40.63 -11.33
N LEU A 362 84.14 -40.57 -10.26
CA LEU A 362 83.02 -41.46 -10.00
C LEU A 362 81.72 -40.64 -9.93
N THR A 363 80.68 -41.16 -10.55
CA THR A 363 79.33 -40.60 -10.48
C THR A 363 78.38 -41.60 -9.85
N ALA A 364 77.45 -41.13 -9.00
CA ALA A 364 76.39 -41.94 -8.42
C ALA A 364 75.08 -41.13 -8.39
N GLU A 365 73.93 -41.80 -8.43
CA GLU A 365 72.62 -41.14 -8.36
C GLU A 365 72.11 -41.18 -6.91
N LEU A 366 71.77 -40.05 -6.32
CA LEU A 366 71.21 -39.98 -4.96
C LEU A 366 69.83 -40.64 -4.94
N ALA A 367 69.61 -41.49 -3.95
CA ALA A 367 68.32 -42.12 -3.75
C ALA A 367 67.32 -41.10 -3.19
N VAL A 368 66.60 -40.42 -4.08
CA VAL A 368 65.41 -39.66 -3.67
C VAL A 368 64.38 -40.69 -3.23
N ALA A 369 64.02 -40.68 -1.93
CA ALA A 369 62.91 -41.48 -1.47
C ALA A 369 61.67 -41.02 -2.26
N PRO A 370 60.98 -41.92 -2.99
CA PRO A 370 59.72 -41.54 -3.61
C PRO A 370 58.83 -41.07 -2.47
N ALA A 371 58.42 -39.79 -2.52
CA ALA A 371 57.51 -39.21 -1.56
C ALA A 371 56.35 -40.19 -1.41
N ALA A 372 56.22 -40.79 -0.23
CA ALA A 372 55.13 -41.70 0.07
C ALA A 372 53.85 -40.95 -0.29
N ALA A 373 53.18 -41.41 -1.36
CA ALA A 373 51.88 -40.95 -1.75
C ALA A 373 50.93 -41.36 -0.62
N ALA A 374 50.82 -40.49 0.39
CA ALA A 374 49.75 -40.54 1.35
C ALA A 374 48.47 -40.29 0.55
N ALA A 375 47.78 -41.40 0.27
CA ALA A 375 46.46 -41.43 -0.32
C ALA A 375 45.56 -40.44 0.40
N VAL A 376 45.18 -39.38 -0.31
CA VAL A 376 44.00 -38.60 0.03
C VAL A 376 42.82 -39.52 -0.25
N ALA A 377 42.27 -40.11 0.81
CA ALA A 377 40.95 -40.73 0.75
C ALA A 377 39.95 -39.64 0.35
N PRO A 378 39.13 -39.83 -0.69
CA PRO A 378 38.05 -38.91 -0.98
C PRO A 378 37.00 -39.07 0.12
N GLU A 379 36.81 -38.03 0.93
CA GLU A 379 35.64 -37.89 1.77
C GLU A 379 34.44 -37.67 0.85
N SER A 380 33.84 -38.79 0.45
CA SER A 380 32.58 -38.84 -0.27
C SER A 380 31.48 -38.21 0.59
N ALA A 381 30.93 -37.12 0.07
CA ALA A 381 29.60 -36.60 0.33
C ALA A 381 28.64 -37.63 0.94
N ASP A 382 28.28 -37.45 2.22
CA ASP A 382 27.03 -37.98 2.74
C ASP A 382 25.93 -36.92 2.57
N ALA A 383 24.87 -37.39 1.94
CA ALA A 383 23.68 -36.66 1.64
C ALA A 383 22.86 -36.53 2.93
N GLY A 384 22.76 -35.32 3.46
CA GLY A 384 21.75 -34.95 4.45
C GLY A 384 20.35 -35.02 3.86
N ARG A 385 19.81 -36.24 3.76
CA ARG A 385 18.39 -36.53 3.67
C ARG A 385 17.90 -36.77 5.10
N ARG A 386 17.25 -35.77 5.70
CA ARG A 386 16.17 -35.93 6.69
C ARG A 386 15.40 -34.63 6.84
#